data_AF-A0AAD2JH44-F1
#
_entry.id   AF-A0AAD2JH44-F1
#
_cell.length_a   1.000
_cell.length_b   1.000
_cell.length_c   1.000
_cell.angle_alpha   90.00
_cell.angle_beta   90.00
_cell.angle_gamma   90.00
#
_symmetry.space_group_name_H-M   'P 1'
#
loop_
_entity.id
_entity.type
_entity.pdbx_description
1 polymer ?
#
loop_
_entity_poly.entity_id
_entity_poly.type
_entity_poly.pdbx_seq_one_letter_code
_entity_poly.pdbx_strand_id
1 'polypeptide(L)'
;MVARTQKPQHHQLFNSSFDKIEFDFDDLKSPTPQKATKKSVRFERHDHVYEIPHIDDLSDEEIDDVWMHPDDFKAIRRECQAIILIIEHDSDLIEGAELRGLEHHTSKQKKQAQAIQKLLYDTVERLQTYGDQSSTDVSDMLACMCQKISKRPEAFARQTAAEDEEEAKKV
;
A
#
# COMPACT_ATOMS: atom_id res chain seq x y z
N MET A 1 51.46 -16.60 -11.59
CA MET A 1 50.25 -15.90 -12.06
C MET A 1 49.15 -16.94 -12.22
N VAL A 2 48.20 -16.99 -11.29
CA VAL A 2 47.04 -17.90 -11.36
C VAL A 2 45.79 -17.03 -11.31
N ALA A 3 45.04 -17.03 -12.40
CA ALA A 3 43.78 -16.30 -12.52
C ALA A 3 42.71 -16.99 -11.66
N ARG A 4 42.17 -16.27 -10.68
CA ARG A 4 40.97 -16.68 -9.93
C ARG A 4 39.75 -16.16 -10.68
N THR A 5 39.06 -17.05 -11.39
CA THR A 5 37.70 -16.82 -11.86
C THR A 5 36.74 -16.99 -10.67
N GLN A 6 36.13 -15.89 -10.22
CA GLN A 6 35.00 -15.93 -9.29
C GLN A 6 33.74 -16.32 -10.06
N LYS A 7 33.08 -17.39 -9.63
CA LYS A 7 31.73 -17.74 -10.08
C LYS A 7 30.72 -16.72 -9.54
N PRO A 8 29.68 -16.34 -10.30
CA PRO A 8 28.59 -15.54 -9.78
C PRO A 8 27.84 -16.34 -8.70
N GLN A 9 27.72 -15.78 -7.50
CA GLN A 9 26.88 -16.31 -6.44
C GLN A 9 25.43 -15.96 -6.78
N HIS A 10 24.64 -16.97 -7.13
CA HIS A 10 23.21 -16.86 -7.25
C HIS A 10 22.64 -16.84 -5.83
N HIS A 11 22.47 -15.65 -5.26
CA HIS A 11 21.83 -15.47 -3.98
C HIS A 11 20.33 -15.74 -4.15
N GLN A 12 19.87 -16.91 -3.69
CA GLN A 12 18.46 -17.18 -3.42
C GLN A 12 18.06 -16.35 -2.19
N LEU A 13 17.76 -15.07 -2.40
CA LEU A 13 17.13 -14.21 -1.41
C LEU A 13 15.63 -14.28 -1.68
N PHE A 14 14.85 -14.63 -0.66
CA PHE A 14 13.42 -14.99 -0.67
C PHE A 14 13.12 -16.46 -0.96
N ASN A 15 13.23 -17.28 0.08
CA ASN A 15 12.21 -18.32 0.29
C ASN A 15 11.00 -17.58 0.87
N SER A 16 10.10 -17.18 -0.02
CA SER A 16 8.95 -16.36 0.29
C SER A 16 7.92 -17.21 1.04
N SER A 17 7.26 -16.67 2.07
CA SER A 17 6.15 -17.38 2.72
C SER A 17 4.94 -17.59 1.78
N PHE A 18 4.99 -16.99 0.58
CA PHE A 18 4.06 -17.24 -0.53
C PHE A 18 4.34 -18.53 -1.31
N ASP A 19 5.52 -19.16 -1.16
CA ASP A 19 5.84 -20.44 -1.83
C ASP A 19 5.00 -21.61 -1.28
N LYS A 20 4.30 -21.41 -0.15
CA LYS A 20 3.40 -22.39 0.48
C LYS A 20 1.94 -22.22 0.05
N ILE A 21 1.62 -21.24 -0.78
CA ILE A 21 0.29 -21.15 -1.39
C ILE A 21 0.31 -22.14 -2.57
N GLU A 22 0.05 -23.41 -2.27
CA GLU A 22 -0.25 -24.41 -3.28
C GLU A 22 -1.59 -24.03 -3.92
N PHE A 23 -1.51 -23.32 -5.04
CA PHE A 23 -2.63 -23.24 -5.96
C PHE A 23 -2.77 -24.61 -6.62
N ASP A 24 -3.92 -25.25 -6.44
CA ASP A 24 -4.28 -26.45 -7.20
C ASP A 24 -4.43 -26.08 -8.68
N PHE A 25 -3.32 -26.17 -9.42
CA PHE A 25 -3.22 -25.88 -10.85
C PHE A 25 -3.72 -27.05 -11.73
N ASP A 26 -4.20 -28.14 -11.14
CA ASP A 26 -4.60 -29.35 -11.86
C ASP A 26 -5.84 -29.16 -12.78
N ASP A 27 -6.55 -28.03 -12.68
CA ASP A 27 -7.60 -27.64 -13.63
C ASP A 27 -7.10 -26.84 -14.86
N LEU A 28 -5.81 -26.51 -14.93
CA LEU A 28 -5.22 -25.81 -16.08
C LEU A 28 -4.69 -26.79 -17.12
N LYS A 29 -5.61 -27.48 -17.79
CA LYS A 29 -5.34 -28.08 -19.09
C LYS A 29 -4.71 -27.02 -20.01
N SER A 30 -3.52 -27.33 -20.52
CA SER A 30 -2.77 -26.47 -21.44
C SER A 30 -3.70 -25.88 -22.51
N PRO A 31 -3.82 -24.53 -22.61
CA PRO A 31 -4.66 -23.94 -23.63
C PRO A 31 -4.02 -24.20 -24.98
N THR A 32 -4.63 -25.09 -25.76
CA THR A 32 -4.46 -25.14 -27.22
C THR A 32 -4.51 -23.72 -27.78
N PRO A 33 -3.68 -23.35 -28.78
CA PRO A 33 -3.60 -22.00 -29.31
C PRO A 33 -4.94 -21.58 -29.93
N GLN A 34 -5.79 -20.94 -29.12
CA GLN A 34 -7.04 -20.36 -29.57
C GLN A 34 -6.73 -19.02 -30.23
N LYS A 35 -7.22 -18.85 -31.47
CA LYS A 35 -7.16 -17.59 -32.22
C LYS A 35 -7.55 -16.43 -31.31
N ALA A 36 -6.77 -15.35 -31.33
CA ALA A 36 -6.98 -14.15 -30.52
C ALA A 36 -8.44 -13.68 -30.58
N THR A 37 -9.23 -14.08 -29.60
CA THR A 37 -10.58 -13.55 -29.38
C THR A 37 -10.41 -12.14 -28.88
N LYS A 38 -11.10 -11.18 -29.51
CA LYS A 38 -11.14 -9.78 -29.04
C LYS A 38 -11.52 -9.79 -27.55
N LYS A 39 -10.63 -9.30 -26.68
CA LYS A 39 -10.90 -9.13 -25.25
C LYS A 39 -12.17 -8.28 -25.14
N SER A 40 -13.23 -8.84 -24.55
CA SER A 40 -14.51 -8.18 -24.37
C SER A 40 -14.85 -8.22 -22.89
N VAL A 41 -14.93 -7.06 -22.26
CA VAL A 41 -15.47 -6.92 -20.91
C VAL A 41 -17.00 -6.88 -21.04
N ARG A 42 -17.70 -7.73 -20.28
CA ARG A 42 -19.15 -7.65 -20.13
C ARG A 42 -19.44 -7.44 -18.66
N PHE A 43 -20.19 -6.38 -18.37
CA PHE A 43 -20.72 -6.15 -17.04
C PHE A 43 -21.98 -7.01 -16.85
N GLU A 44 -22.16 -7.54 -15.66
CA GLU A 44 -23.43 -8.17 -15.30
C GLU A 44 -24.56 -7.13 -15.30
N ARG A 45 -25.78 -7.60 -15.57
CA ARG A 45 -26.96 -6.73 -15.66
C ARG A 45 -27.52 -6.33 -14.29
N HIS A 46 -27.07 -7.00 -13.23
CA HIS A 46 -27.57 -6.82 -11.88
C HIS A 46 -26.40 -6.83 -10.92
N ASP A 47 -26.54 -6.07 -9.85
CA ASP A 47 -25.58 -6.08 -8.76
C ASP A 47 -25.84 -7.31 -7.89
N HIS A 48 -24.78 -8.05 -7.56
CA HIS A 48 -24.85 -9.09 -6.56
C HIS A 48 -24.74 -8.45 -5.18
N VAL A 49 -25.76 -8.65 -4.35
CA VAL A 49 -25.72 -8.22 -2.95
C VAL A 49 -25.31 -9.43 -2.12
N TYR A 50 -24.15 -9.31 -1.48
CA TYR A 50 -23.66 -10.30 -0.52
C TYR A 50 -23.83 -9.74 0.89
N GLU A 51 -24.30 -10.58 1.80
CA GLU A 51 -24.32 -10.27 3.22
C GLU A 51 -23.03 -10.77 3.85
N ILE A 52 -22.34 -9.91 4.59
CA ILE A 52 -21.15 -10.29 5.35
C ILE A 52 -21.67 -10.77 6.70
N PRO A 53 -21.49 -12.07 7.05
CA PRO A 53 -21.97 -12.59 8.34
C PRO A 53 -21.29 -11.86 9.50
N HIS A 54 -22.01 -11.67 10.60
CA HIS A 54 -21.41 -11.17 11.82
C HIS A 54 -20.49 -12.25 12.40
N ILE A 55 -19.46 -11.88 13.17
CA ILE A 55 -18.56 -12.87 13.79
C ILE A 55 -19.32 -13.83 14.72
N ASP A 56 -20.41 -13.37 15.33
CA ASP A 56 -21.28 -14.20 16.19
C ASP A 56 -22.10 -15.23 15.39
N ASP A 57 -22.20 -15.07 14.07
CA ASP A 57 -22.89 -16.00 13.16
C ASP A 57 -21.94 -17.09 12.63
N LEU A 58 -20.64 -17.00 12.92
CA LEU A 58 -19.62 -17.96 12.50
C LEU A 58 -19.31 -18.93 13.63
N SER A 59 -19.13 -20.21 13.30
CA SER A 59 -18.57 -21.18 14.23
C SER A 59 -17.09 -20.89 14.51
N ASP A 60 -16.57 -21.35 15.65
CA ASP A 60 -15.14 -21.21 15.99
C ASP A 60 -14.24 -21.82 14.90
N GLU A 61 -14.68 -22.90 14.26
CA GLU A 61 -13.98 -23.57 13.15
C GLU A 61 -13.93 -22.69 11.90
N GLU A 62 -15.03 -22.02 11.54
CA GLU A 62 -15.07 -21.05 10.44
C GLU A 62 -14.28 -19.78 10.75
N ILE A 63 -14.27 -19.34 12.01
CA ILE A 63 -13.44 -18.23 12.45
C ILE A 63 -11.97 -18.60 12.30
N ASP A 64 -11.55 -19.77 12.78
CA ASP A 64 -10.15 -20.19 12.68
C ASP A 64 -9.69 -20.34 11.22
N ASP A 65 -10.56 -20.78 10.31
CA ASP A 65 -10.25 -20.89 8.87
C ASP A 65 -10.16 -19.53 8.16
N VAL A 66 -10.98 -18.54 8.57
CA VAL A 66 -11.01 -17.21 7.94
C VAL A 66 -10.05 -16.23 8.62
N TRP A 67 -9.75 -16.44 9.89
CA TRP A 67 -8.94 -15.54 10.69
C TRP A 67 -7.45 -15.82 10.50
N MET A 68 -6.71 -14.79 10.08
CA MET A 68 -5.26 -14.89 9.93
C MET A 68 -4.61 -15.21 11.28
N HIS A 69 -3.84 -16.29 11.33
CA HIS A 69 -3.16 -16.69 12.54
C HIS A 69 -2.20 -15.57 13.01
N PRO A 70 -2.12 -15.29 14.33
CA PRO A 70 -1.28 -14.21 14.85
C PRO A 70 0.18 -14.31 14.45
N ASP A 71 0.69 -15.53 14.24
CA ASP A 71 2.08 -15.74 13.84
C ASP A 71 2.33 -15.45 12.36
N ASP A 72 1.35 -15.72 11.48
CA ASP A 72 1.41 -15.33 10.07
C ASP A 72 1.39 -13.81 9.95
N PHE A 73 0.51 -13.15 10.70
CA PHE A 73 0.49 -11.69 10.76
C PHE A 73 1.83 -11.10 11.24
N LYS A 74 2.45 -11.69 12.27
CA LYS A 74 3.78 -11.28 12.73
C LYS A 74 4.85 -11.52 11.67
N ALA A 75 4.79 -12.64 10.94
CA ALA A 75 5.73 -12.96 9.88
C ALA A 75 5.64 -11.93 8.75
N ILE A 76 4.43 -11.68 8.23
CA ILE A 76 4.16 -10.65 7.21
C ILE A 76 4.68 -9.29 7.68
N ARG A 77 4.40 -8.90 8.93
CA ARG A 77 4.87 -7.63 9.48
C ARG A 77 6.39 -7.52 9.52
N ARG A 78 7.09 -8.61 9.86
CA ARG A 78 8.57 -8.64 9.87
C ARG A 78 9.12 -8.52 8.46
N GLU A 79 8.51 -9.18 7.48
CA GLU A 79 8.89 -9.07 6.07
C GLU A 79 8.71 -7.64 5.56
N CYS A 80 7.56 -7.01 5.81
CA CYS A 80 7.34 -5.61 5.46
C CYS A 80 8.39 -4.69 6.10
N GLN A 81 8.74 -4.92 7.38
CA GLN A 81 9.79 -4.16 8.06
C GLN A 81 11.17 -4.34 7.40
N ALA A 82 11.52 -5.57 7.00
CA ALA A 82 12.76 -5.83 6.31
C ALA A 82 12.82 -5.09 4.96
N ILE A 83 11.74 -5.11 4.19
CA ILE A 83 11.63 -4.36 2.92
C ILE A 83 11.82 -2.85 3.18
N ILE A 84 11.15 -2.28 4.18
CA ILE A 84 11.31 -0.86 4.54
C ILE A 84 12.76 -0.52 4.86
N LEU A 85 13.46 -1.36 5.62
CA LEU A 85 14.87 -1.14 5.94
C LEU A 85 15.75 -1.18 4.68
N ILE A 86 15.46 -2.09 3.74
CA ILE A 86 16.19 -2.14 2.47
C ILE A 86 15.93 -0.86 1.65
N ILE A 87 14.68 -0.39 1.55
CA ILE A 87 14.34 0.88 0.87
C ILE A 87 15.12 2.06 1.46
N GLU A 88 15.28 2.09 2.78
CA GLU A 88 15.97 3.18 3.47
C GLU A 88 17.48 3.18 3.27
N HIS A 89 18.09 2.02 3.03
CA HIS A 89 19.54 1.87 2.93
C HIS A 89 20.05 1.74 1.50
N ASP A 90 19.30 1.08 0.60
CA ASP A 90 19.69 0.82 -0.78
C ASP A 90 18.45 0.56 -1.66
N SER A 91 17.95 1.62 -2.30
CA SER A 91 16.74 1.58 -3.13
C SER A 91 16.93 0.77 -4.42
N ASP A 92 18.17 0.57 -4.86
CA ASP A 92 18.48 -0.06 -6.14
C ASP A 92 18.34 -1.59 -6.05
N LEU A 93 18.39 -2.15 -4.84
CA LEU A 93 18.17 -3.57 -4.57
C LEU A 93 16.72 -4.02 -4.72
N ILE A 94 15.77 -3.08 -4.86
CA ILE A 94 14.33 -3.35 -4.91
C ILE A 94 13.73 -2.94 -6.27
N GLU A 95 14.56 -2.84 -7.31
CA GLU A 95 14.10 -2.52 -8.65
C GLU A 95 13.08 -3.56 -9.14
N GLY A 96 11.84 -3.11 -9.39
CA GLY A 96 10.74 -3.95 -9.87
C GLY A 96 9.85 -4.57 -8.79
N ALA A 97 10.08 -4.32 -7.49
CA ALA A 97 9.11 -4.73 -6.48
C ALA A 97 7.98 -3.69 -6.31
N GLU A 98 6.77 -4.19 -6.08
CA GLU A 98 5.63 -3.33 -5.76
C GLU A 98 5.75 -2.85 -4.31
N LEU A 99 6.06 -1.56 -4.14
CA LEU A 99 6.28 -0.94 -2.83
C LEU A 99 5.04 -0.26 -2.26
N ARG A 100 3.91 -0.34 -2.98
CA ARG A 100 2.71 0.44 -2.71
C ARG A 100 2.13 0.12 -1.32
N GLY A 101 1.77 1.17 -0.58
CA GLY A 101 1.34 1.09 0.81
C GLY A 101 2.49 1.01 1.83
N LEU A 102 3.68 0.54 1.43
CA LEU A 102 4.84 0.47 2.34
C LEU A 102 5.61 1.80 2.39
N GLU A 103 5.48 2.67 1.38
CA GLU A 103 6.12 3.98 1.32
C GLU A 103 5.80 4.82 2.55
N HIS A 104 4.58 4.76 3.07
CA HIS A 104 4.12 5.51 4.25
C HIS A 104 4.86 5.14 5.53
N HIS A 105 5.47 3.95 5.57
CA HIS A 105 6.20 3.48 6.72
C HIS A 105 7.68 3.86 6.71
N THR A 106 8.18 4.41 5.59
CA THR A 106 9.54 4.96 5.49
C THR A 106 9.73 6.16 6.42
N SER A 107 10.93 6.32 6.96
CA SER A 107 11.30 7.45 7.82
C SER A 107 11.12 8.79 7.13
N LYS A 108 11.35 8.86 5.81
CA LYS A 108 11.11 10.06 4.99
C LYS A 108 9.63 10.46 5.03
N GLN A 109 8.72 9.53 4.74
CA GLN A 109 7.28 9.81 4.76
C GLN A 109 6.78 10.10 6.18
N LYS A 110 7.26 9.36 7.19
CA LYS A 110 6.95 9.64 8.61
C LYS A 110 7.37 11.05 9.03
N LYS A 111 8.58 11.48 8.70
CA LYS A 111 9.07 12.84 8.98
C LYS A 111 8.23 13.89 8.28
N GLN A 112 7.84 13.65 7.04
CA GLN A 112 6.97 14.56 6.29
C GLN A 112 5.57 14.66 6.93
N ALA A 113 4.95 13.53 7.28
CA ALA A 113 3.66 13.50 7.96
C ALA A 113 3.72 14.23 9.32
N GLN A 114 4.77 13.99 10.11
CA GLN A 114 5.01 14.69 11.38
C GLN A 114 5.19 16.20 11.17
N ALA A 115 5.92 16.63 10.15
CA ALA A 115 6.10 18.05 9.83
C ALA A 115 4.78 18.73 9.46
N ILE A 116 3.93 18.05 8.67
CA ILE A 116 2.59 18.54 8.31
C ILE A 116 1.71 18.63 9.55
N GLN A 117 1.70 17.59 10.38
CA GLN A 117 0.93 17.55 11.62
C GLN A 117 1.35 18.68 12.56
N LYS A 118 2.65 18.88 12.75
CA LYS A 118 3.18 19.99 13.55
C LYS A 118 2.75 21.35 12.99
N LEU A 119 2.89 21.56 11.68
CA LEU A 119 2.47 22.80 11.04
C LEU A 119 0.98 23.07 11.26
N LEU A 120 0.14 22.04 11.18
CA LEU A 120 -1.29 22.15 11.42
C LEU A 120 -1.57 22.60 12.86
N TYR A 121 -0.99 21.92 13.85
CA TYR A 121 -1.18 22.30 15.26
C TYR A 121 -0.67 23.70 15.56
N ASP A 122 0.56 24.03 15.11
CA ASP A 122 1.15 25.36 15.31
C ASP A 122 0.26 26.46 14.67
N THR A 123 -0.38 26.17 13.53
CA THR A 123 -1.28 27.11 12.85
C THR A 123 -2.58 27.30 13.62
N VAL A 124 -3.18 26.20 14.09
CA VAL A 124 -4.42 26.25 14.88
C VAL A 124 -4.18 27.00 16.19
N GLU A 125 -3.12 26.68 16.91
CA GLU A 125 -2.74 27.33 18.17
C GLU A 125 -2.57 28.84 17.99
N ARG A 126 -1.84 29.26 16.95
CA ARG A 126 -1.63 30.68 16.65
C ARG A 126 -2.92 31.42 16.33
N LEU A 127 -3.81 30.80 15.55
CA LEU A 127 -5.09 31.41 15.17
C LEU A 127 -6.05 31.50 16.35
N GLN A 128 -6.09 30.48 17.21
CA GLN A 128 -6.87 30.50 18.44
C GLN A 128 -6.37 31.60 19.39
N THR A 129 -5.05 31.66 19.62
CA THR A 129 -4.43 32.71 20.45
C THR A 129 -4.73 34.11 19.88
N TYR A 130 -4.67 34.27 18.56
CA TYR A 130 -5.04 35.52 17.90
C TYR A 130 -6.53 35.88 18.10
N GLY A 131 -7.43 34.90 17.95
CA GLY A 131 -8.87 35.10 18.19
C GLY A 131 -9.15 35.55 19.62
N ASP A 132 -8.50 34.93 20.61
CA ASP A 132 -8.61 35.28 22.02
C ASP A 132 -8.13 36.71 22.30
N GLN A 133 -7.00 37.11 21.71
CA GLN A 133 -6.42 38.44 21.90
C GLN A 133 -7.20 39.56 21.19
N SER A 134 -7.77 39.26 20.02
CA SER A 134 -8.46 40.24 19.16
C SER A 134 -9.99 40.22 19.31
N SER A 135 -10.55 39.29 20.10
CA SER A 135 -12.00 39.04 20.21
C SER A 135 -12.69 38.91 18.84
N THR A 136 -11.97 38.36 17.86
CA THR A 136 -12.45 38.18 16.48
C THR A 136 -12.73 36.71 16.24
N ASP A 137 -13.82 36.42 15.53
CA ASP A 137 -14.10 35.05 15.08
C ASP A 137 -13.09 34.64 14.00
N VAL A 138 -12.32 33.59 14.28
CA VAL A 138 -11.26 33.06 13.41
C VAL A 138 -11.69 31.78 12.68
N SER A 139 -12.95 31.35 12.81
CA SER A 139 -13.45 30.08 12.28
C SER A 139 -13.20 29.93 10.77
N ASP A 140 -13.54 30.96 9.99
CA ASP A 140 -13.33 30.96 8.53
C ASP A 140 -11.84 30.93 8.15
N MET A 141 -11.01 31.62 8.94
CA MET A 141 -9.56 31.67 8.71
C MET A 141 -8.92 30.32 9.01
N LEU A 142 -9.32 29.68 10.12
CA LEU A 142 -8.93 28.31 10.48
C LEU A 142 -9.31 27.32 9.39
N ALA A 143 -10.56 27.37 8.92
CA ALA A 143 -11.05 26.49 7.86
C ALA A 143 -10.23 26.66 6.57
N CYS A 144 -9.99 27.91 6.14
CA CYS A 144 -9.19 28.22 4.97
C CYS A 144 -7.74 27.69 5.08
N MET A 145 -7.09 27.88 6.24
CA MET A 145 -5.72 27.44 6.45
C MET A 145 -5.60 25.91 6.52
N CYS A 146 -6.52 25.23 7.22
CA CYS A 146 -6.58 23.77 7.24
C CYS A 146 -6.78 23.21 5.84
N GLN A 147 -7.67 23.80 5.04
CA GLN A 147 -7.92 23.36 3.66
C GLN A 147 -6.68 23.54 2.76
N LYS A 148 -5.91 24.61 2.94
CA LYS A 148 -4.66 24.82 2.20
C LYS A 148 -3.61 23.76 2.53
N ILE A 149 -3.50 23.38 3.81
CA ILE A 149 -2.58 22.33 4.25
C ILE A 149 -3.03 20.95 3.71
N SER A 150 -4.34 20.70 3.66
CA SER A 150 -4.91 19.42 3.20
C SER A 150 -4.97 19.23 1.67
N LYS A 151 -4.90 20.30 0.86
CA LYS A 151 -4.91 20.21 -0.61
C LYS A 151 -3.66 19.54 -1.21
N ARG A 152 -2.54 19.56 -0.50
CA ARG A 152 -1.27 19.00 -0.99
C ARG A 152 -1.31 17.45 -1.14
N PRO A 153 -1.87 16.69 -0.18
CA PRO A 153 -2.15 15.26 -0.35
C PRO A 153 -3.05 14.92 -1.54
N GLU A 154 -4.05 15.74 -1.85
CA GLU A 154 -5.00 15.46 -2.94
C GLU A 154 -4.35 15.51 -4.33
N ALA A 155 -3.49 16.51 -4.56
CA ALA A 155 -2.74 16.62 -5.81
C ALA A 155 -1.80 15.42 -6.02
N PHE A 156 -1.17 14.94 -4.94
CA PHE A 156 -0.32 13.76 -4.98
C PHE A 156 -1.12 12.50 -5.34
N ALA A 157 -2.27 12.27 -4.70
CA ALA A 157 -3.13 11.14 -5.00
C ALA A 157 -3.62 11.12 -6.47
N ARG A 158 -3.98 12.29 -7.02
CA ARG A 158 -4.36 12.41 -8.44
C ARG A 158 -3.21 12.10 -9.38
N GLN A 159 -2.00 12.54 -9.05
CA GLN A 159 -0.82 12.24 -9.84
C GLN A 159 -0.55 10.72 -9.84
N THR A 160 -0.56 10.08 -8.66
CA THR A 160 -0.35 8.63 -8.56
C THR A 160 -1.42 7.86 -9.34
N ALA A 161 -2.69 8.27 -9.26
CA ALA A 161 -3.76 7.63 -10.04
C ALA A 161 -3.53 7.73 -11.57
N ALA A 162 -2.96 8.83 -12.05
CA ALA A 162 -2.62 8.98 -13.47
C ALA A 162 -1.42 8.13 -13.88
N GLU A 163 -0.42 8.00 -13.00
CA GLU A 163 0.73 7.11 -13.21
C GLU A 163 0.29 5.64 -13.31
N ASP A 164 -0.63 5.20 -12.45
CA ASP A 164 -1.23 3.86 -12.52
C ASP A 164 -1.94 3.60 -13.86
N GLU A 165 -2.70 4.59 -14.35
CA GLU A 165 -3.43 4.46 -15.61
C GLU A 165 -2.47 4.27 -16.80
N GLU A 166 -1.31 4.94 -16.76
CA GLU A 166 -0.27 4.81 -17.78
C GLU A 166 0.52 3.50 -17.68
N GLU A 167 0.75 2.99 -16.46
CA GLU A 167 1.40 1.70 -16.25
C GLU A 167 0.50 0.55 -16.70
N ALA A 168 -0.80 0.60 -16.37
CA ALA A 168 -1.77 -0.40 -16.80
C ALA A 168 -1.89 -0.53 -18.33
N LYS A 169 -1.63 0.55 -19.09
CA LYS A 169 -1.62 0.53 -20.56
C LYS A 169 -0.39 -0.16 -21.15
N LYS A 170 0.68 -0.39 -20.37
CA LYS A 170 1.94 -1.01 -20.82
C LYS A 170 1.93 -2.54 -20.70
N VAL A 171 0.92 -3.12 -20.04
CA VAL A 171 0.72 -4.57 -19.81
C VAL A 171 -0.28 -5.14 -20.83
#